data_AF-A0A832K285-F1
#
_entry.id   AF-A0A832K285-F1
#
_cell.length_a   1.000
_cell.length_b   1.000
_cell.length_c   1.000
_cell.angle_alpha   90.00
_cell.angle_beta   90.00
_cell.angle_gamma   90.00
#
_symmetry.space_group_name_H-M   'P 1'
#
loop_
_entity.id
_entity.type
_entity.pdbx_description
1 polymer ?
#
loop_
_entity_poly.entity_id
_entity_poly.type
_entity_poly.pdbx_seq_one_letter_code
_entity_poly.pdbx_strand_id
1 'polypeptide(L)' 'MPIIVLGLSHHSSPVTVRERFAFPETAVPEALDSLRKSGTAEEAVILSTCNRLEI' A
#
# COMPACT_ATOMS: atom_id res chain seq x y z
N MET A 1 10.19 -13.28 12.22
CA MET A 1 9.67 -12.06 11.57
C MET A 1 8.41 -12.43 10.81
N PRO A 2 7.22 -11.99 11.25
CA PRO A 2 6.01 -12.14 10.47
C PRO A 2 6.05 -11.20 9.26
N ILE A 3 5.57 -11.67 8.11
CA ILE A 3 5.27 -10.83 6.95
C ILE A 3 3.77 -10.63 6.94
N ILE A 4 3.34 -9.38 6.82
CA ILE A 4 1.93 -8.99 6.77
C ILE A 4 1.70 -8.33 5.42
N VAL A 5 0.53 -8.58 4.83
CA VAL A 5 0.07 -7.86 3.64
C VAL A 5 -1.21 -7.12 4.04
N LEU A 6 -1.21 -5.81 3.86
CA LEU A 6 -2.39 -4.96 4.07
C LEU A 6 -2.76 -4.32 2.75
N GLY A 7 -4.01 -4.48 2.30
CA GLY A 7 -4.39 -3.89 1.03
C GLY A 7 -5.81 -4.12 0.57
N LEU A 8 -6.07 -3.65 -0.65
CA LEU A 8 -7.32 -3.76 -1.38
C LEU A 8 -7.04 -4.45 -2.71
N SER A 9 -7.92 -5.38 -3.12
CA SER A 9 -7.84 -6.03 -4.42
C SER A 9 -9.19 -6.01 -5.12
N HIS A 10 -9.21 -6.25 -6.43
CA HIS A 10 -10.46 -6.40 -7.19
C HIS A 10 -11.35 -7.55 -6.72
N HIS A 11 -10.80 -8.54 -5.99
CA HIS A 11 -11.58 -9.64 -5.42
C HIS A 11 -12.35 -9.21 -4.16
N SER A 12 -11.78 -8.31 -3.36
CA SER A 12 -12.32 -7.89 -2.07
C SER A 12 -13.05 -6.55 -2.12
N SER A 13 -12.77 -5.73 -3.14
CA SER A 13 -13.12 -4.31 -3.13
C SER A 13 -13.57 -3.83 -4.52
N PRO A 14 -14.72 -3.12 -4.60
CA PRO A 14 -15.19 -2.54 -5.86
C PRO A 14 -14.23 -1.46 -6.37
N VAL A 15 -14.25 -1.22 -7.69
CA VAL A 15 -13.36 -0.25 -8.34
C VAL A 15 -13.47 1.16 -7.76
N THR A 16 -14.68 1.59 -7.40
CA THR A 16 -14.95 2.91 -6.81
C THR A 16 -14.28 3.12 -5.45
N VAL A 17 -14.03 2.05 -4.70
CA VAL A 17 -13.23 2.11 -3.48
C VAL A 17 -11.75 2.19 -3.86
N ARG A 18 -11.27 1.31 -4.74
CA ARG A 18 -9.85 1.26 -5.13
C ARG A 18 -9.35 2.56 -5.75
N GLU A 19 -10.17 3.25 -6.54
CA GLU A 19 -9.82 4.56 -7.14
C GLU A 19 -9.58 5.64 -6.08
N ARG A 20 -10.28 5.60 -4.94
CA ARG A 20 -10.06 6.56 -3.84
C ARG A 20 -8.72 6.34 -3.13
N PHE A 21 -8.16 5.14 -3.25
CA PHE A 21 -6.88 4.77 -2.68
C PHE A 21 -5.77 4.76 -3.73
N ALA A 22 -6.04 5.18 -4.98
CA ALA A 22 -5.03 5.24 -6.02
C ALA A 22 -3.80 6.00 -5.50
N PHE A 23 -2.68 5.28 -5.45
CA PHE A 23 -1.47 5.73 -4.78
C PHE A 23 -0.48 6.22 -5.83
N PRO A 24 -0.21 7.55 -5.91
CA PRO A 24 0.67 8.09 -6.92
C PRO A 24 2.12 7.64 -6.65
N GLU A 25 2.85 7.31 -7.72
CA GLU A 25 4.24 6.85 -7.63
C GLU A 25 5.14 7.86 -6.91
N THR A 26 4.86 9.16 -7.05
CA THR A 26 5.60 10.24 -6.40
C THR A 26 5.47 10.24 -4.87
N ALA A 27 4.41 9.66 -4.31
CA ALA A 27 4.19 9.58 -2.86
C ALA A 27 4.84 8.33 -2.23
N VAL A 28 5.34 7.38 -3.04
CA VAL A 28 5.90 6.11 -2.54
C VAL A 28 7.11 6.32 -1.62
N PRO A 29 8.10 7.17 -1.96
CA PRO A 29 9.25 7.39 -1.10
C PRO A 29 8.87 7.94 0.28
N GLU A 30 7.95 8.90 0.31
CA GLU A 30 7.50 9.55 1.55
C GLU A 30 6.71 8.60 2.44
N ALA A 31 5.83 7.77 1.87
CA ALA A 31 5.06 6.80 2.65
C ALA A 31 5.93 5.67 3.23
N LEU A 32 6.90 5.16 2.45
CA LEU A 32 7.85 4.16 2.93
C LEU A 32 8.72 4.72 4.06
N ASP A 33 9.22 5.95 3.91
CA ASP A 33 9.98 6.63 4.96
C ASP A 33 9.13 6.87 6.22
N SER A 34 7.86 7.24 6.06
CA SER A 34 6.93 7.40 7.16
C SER A 34 6.67 6.10 7.92
N LEU A 35 6.47 4.97 7.23
CA LEU A 35 6.28 3.65 7.84
C LEU A 35 7.52 3.18 8.62
N ARG A 36 8.71 3.47 8.09
CA ARG A 36 9.96 3.17 8.77
C ARG A 36 10.15 4.04 10.01
N LYS A 37 9.88 5.34 9.90
CA LYS A 37 10.00 6.31 11.00
C LYS A 37 9.00 6.07 12.12
N SER A 38 7.81 5.56 11.82
CA SER A 38 6.81 5.21 12.83
C SER A 38 7.18 3.96 13.64
N GLY A 39 8.16 3.18 13.18
CA GLY A 39 8.53 1.89 13.79
C GLY A 39 7.50 0.79 13.57
N THR A 40 6.53 1.00 12.67
CA THR A 40 5.47 0.02 12.37
C THR A 40 6.01 -1.19 11.61
N ALA A 41 7.01 -0.97 10.75
CA ALA A 41 7.70 -2.02 10.02
C ALA A 41 9.19 -1.68 9.84
N GLU A 42 10.06 -2.68 9.92
CA GLU A 42 11.50 -2.53 9.60
C GLU A 42 11.73 -2.34 8.11
N GLU A 43 10.92 -3.04 7.30
CA GLU A 43 10.93 -3.02 5.84
C GLU A 43 9.48 -2.99 5.33
N ALA A 44 9.25 -2.31 4.21
CA ALA A 44 7.94 -2.23 3.57
C ALA A 44 8.09 -2.13 2.05
N VAL A 45 7.10 -2.64 1.32
CA VAL A 45 7.03 -2.55 -0.14
C VAL A 45 5.61 -2.13 -0.51
N ILE A 46 5.46 -1.13 -1.38
CA ILE A 46 4.14 -0.74 -1.90
C ILE A 46 3.96 -1.34 -3.28
N LEU A 47 2.89 -2.12 -3.46
CA LEU A 47 2.44 -2.66 -4.75
C LEU A 47 1.16 -1.96 -5.18
N SER A 48 1.27 -0.98 -6.09
CA SER A 48 0.15 -0.21 -6.63
C SER A 48 -0.06 -0.53 -8.10
N THR A 49 -1.22 -1.06 -8.45
CA THR A 49 -1.62 -1.38 -9.84
C THR A 49 -3.08 -1.02 -10.06
N CYS A 50 -3.58 -1.18 -11.29
CA CYS A 50 -5.01 -1.01 -11.58
C CYS A 50 -5.92 -2.04 -10.90
N ASN A 51 -5.40 -3.16 -10.38
CA ASN A 51 -6.19 -4.26 -9.82
C ASN A 51 -6.03 -4.46 -8.31
N ARG A 52 -4.98 -3.90 -7.73
CA ARG A 52 -4.67 -4.01 -6.29
C ARG A 52 -3.80 -2.87 -5.81
N LEU A 53 -3.91 -2.61 -4.53
CA LEU A 53 -3.02 -1.75 -3.76
C LEU A 53 -2.70 -2.48 -2.46
N GLU A 54 -1.42 -2.77 -2.24
CA GLU A 54 -0.94 -3.56 -1.10
C GLU A 54 0.34 -2.93 -0.54
N ILE A 55 0.52 -3.07 0.78
CA ILE A 55 1.71 -2.69 1.56
C ILE A 55 2.15 -3.91 2.38
#